data_AF-A0A1G6NQ21-F1
#
_entry.id   AF-A0A1G6NQ21-F1
#
_cell.length_a   1.000
_cell.length_b   1.000
_cell.length_c   1.000
_cell.angle_alpha   90.00
_cell.angle_beta   90.00
_cell.angle_gamma   90.00
#
_symmetry.space_group_name_H-M   'P 1'
#
loop_
_entity.id
_entity.type
_entity.pdbx_description
1 polymer ?
#
loop_
_entity_poly.entity_id
_entity_poly.type
_entity_poly.pdbx_seq_one_letter_code
_entity_poly.pdbx_strand_id
1 'polypeptide(L)'
;MNIEELFQQQNTLLNHKIELQNVHLVIDPLGNCFLSPHPLHDNQFPTLLISLDCENLETLLESHDDLGAWLGGNFPYHDRIDIHATLGLGTTKRQPLKLTKISKLTLYRYNQIYKIL
;
A
#
# COMPACT_ATOMS: atom_id res chain seq x y z
N MET A 1 12.01 -6.37 4.48
CA MET A 1 12.74 -5.41 3.62
C MET A 1 12.03 -4.07 3.72
N ASN A 2 12.74 -2.96 3.80
CA ASN A 2 12.17 -1.60 3.77
C ASN A 2 11.87 -1.18 2.31
N ILE A 3 10.83 -0.39 2.08
CA ILE A 3 10.51 0.22 0.78
C ILE A 3 11.69 1.02 0.19
N GLU A 4 12.51 1.67 1.01
CA GLU A 4 13.70 2.41 0.54
C GLU A 4 14.74 1.47 -0.10
N GLU A 5 14.91 0.26 0.45
CA GLU A 5 15.81 -0.77 -0.09
C GLU A 5 15.29 -1.31 -1.43
N LEU A 6 13.96 -1.45 -1.58
CA LEU A 6 13.34 -1.87 -2.84
C LEU A 6 13.66 -0.90 -3.98
N PHE A 7 13.60 0.40 -3.73
CA PHE A 7 13.87 1.39 -4.78
C PHE A 7 15.33 1.39 -5.23
N GLN A 8 16.27 1.12 -4.31
CA GLN A 8 17.69 0.98 -4.68
C GLN A 8 17.95 -0.28 -5.53
N GLN A 9 17.11 -1.32 -5.38
CA GLN A 9 17.27 -2.62 -6.03
C GLN A 9 16.24 -2.89 -7.15
N GLN A 10 15.47 -1.88 -7.58
CA GLN A 10 14.32 -2.07 -8.46
C GLN A 10 14.63 -2.80 -9.78
N ASN A 11 15.84 -2.62 -10.33
CA ASN A 11 16.25 -3.24 -11.60
C ASN A 11 16.54 -4.75 -11.47
N THR A 12 16.75 -5.27 -10.25
CA THR A 12 17.07 -6.68 -9.99
C THR A 12 15.92 -7.48 -9.39
N LEU A 13 14.87 -6.81 -8.91
CA LEU A 13 13.81 -7.42 -8.09
C LEU A 13 12.47 -7.67 -8.82
N LEU A 14 12.46 -7.59 -10.16
CA LEU A 14 11.22 -7.82 -10.93
C LEU A 14 10.69 -9.25 -10.76
N ASN A 15 9.38 -9.37 -10.57
CA ASN A 15 8.66 -10.63 -10.33
C ASN A 15 9.09 -11.40 -9.08
N HIS A 16 9.78 -10.75 -8.14
CA HIS A 16 10.15 -11.37 -6.88
C HIS A 16 9.00 -11.32 -5.89
N LYS A 17 8.86 -12.40 -5.11
CA LYS A 17 8.04 -12.40 -3.91
C LYS A 17 8.73 -11.55 -2.85
N ILE A 18 8.00 -10.61 -2.31
CA ILE A 18 8.48 -9.69 -1.28
C ILE A 18 7.56 -9.74 -0.07
N GLU A 19 8.17 -9.49 1.07
CA GLU A 19 7.48 -9.22 2.32
C GLU A 19 7.86 -7.82 2.78
N LEU A 20 6.84 -6.96 2.87
CA LEU A 20 6.95 -5.61 3.41
C LEU A 20 6.23 -5.57 4.74
N GLN A 21 6.93 -5.08 5.74
CA GLN A 21 6.44 -4.98 7.10
C GLN A 21 6.48 -3.53 7.55
N ASN A 22 5.49 -3.14 8.34
CA ASN A 22 5.37 -1.79 8.90
C ASN A 22 5.39 -0.69 7.83
N VAL A 23 4.76 -0.93 6.67
CA VAL A 23 4.65 0.06 5.59
C VAL A 23 3.33 0.79 5.66
N HIS A 24 3.25 1.99 5.09
CA HIS A 24 2.04 2.80 5.14
C HIS A 24 1.20 2.62 3.88
N LEU A 25 -0.02 2.12 4.04
CA LEU A 25 -1.05 2.15 3.00
C LEU A 25 -1.61 3.57 2.92
N VAL A 26 -1.58 4.16 1.73
CA VAL A 26 -2.21 5.44 1.42
C VAL A 26 -3.32 5.16 0.42
N ILE A 27 -4.53 5.62 0.73
CA ILE A 27 -5.64 5.66 -0.24
C ILE A 27 -5.95 7.13 -0.51
N ASP A 28 -5.85 7.55 -1.77
CA ASP A 28 -6.18 8.92 -2.17
C ASP A 28 -7.70 9.12 -2.32
N PRO A 29 -8.20 10.37 -2.43
CA PRO A 29 -9.63 10.64 -2.59
C PRO A 29 -10.26 10.06 -3.87
N LEU A 30 -9.45 9.59 -4.83
CA LEU A 30 -9.92 8.93 -6.05
C LEU A 30 -9.93 7.39 -5.92
N GLY A 31 -9.63 6.86 -4.72
CA GLY A 31 -9.59 5.43 -4.43
C GLY A 31 -8.28 4.74 -4.87
N ASN A 32 -7.27 5.49 -5.31
CA ASN A 32 -6.00 4.89 -5.70
C ASN A 32 -5.19 4.49 -4.46
N CYS A 33 -4.64 3.27 -4.49
CA CYS A 33 -3.88 2.70 -3.39
C CYS A 33 -2.37 2.74 -3.65
N PHE A 34 -1.62 3.21 -2.66
CA PHE A 34 -0.17 3.32 -2.72
C PHE A 34 0.47 2.84 -1.43
N LEU A 35 1.70 2.33 -1.51
CA LEU A 35 2.55 2.12 -0.35
C LEU A 35 3.60 3.21 -0.27
N SER A 36 3.75 3.74 0.95
CA SER A 36 4.73 4.75 1.31
C SER A 36 5.64 4.23 2.42
N PRO A 37 6.95 4.55 2.40
CA PRO A 37 7.86 4.23 3.51
C PRO A 37 7.52 5.04 4.77
N HIS A 38 6.91 6.21 4.62
CA HIS A 38 6.60 7.14 5.72
C HIS A 38 5.11 7.53 5.70
N PRO A 39 4.50 7.86 6.85
CA PRO A 39 3.19 8.48 6.87
C PRO A 39 3.23 9.79 6.06
N LEU A 40 2.16 10.08 5.32
CA LEU A 40 2.03 11.37 4.65
C LEU A 40 1.66 12.43 5.69
N HIS A 41 2.60 13.32 5.99
CA HIS A 41 2.32 14.55 6.73
C HIS A 41 2.36 15.73 5.73
N ASP A 42 1.42 16.66 5.87
CA ASP A 42 1.41 17.98 5.24
C ASP A 42 1.49 18.06 3.70
N ASN A 43 0.54 17.44 2.99
CA ASN A 43 0.38 17.56 1.52
C ASN A 43 1.61 17.20 0.67
N GLN A 44 2.67 16.65 1.27
CA GLN A 44 3.85 16.20 0.57
C GLN A 44 3.66 14.73 0.21
N PHE A 45 3.26 14.49 -1.04
CA PHE A 45 3.30 13.15 -1.60
C PHE A 45 4.77 12.71 -1.71
N PRO A 46 5.13 11.48 -1.30
CA PRO A 46 6.50 11.00 -1.34
C PRO A 46 6.95 10.95 -2.79
N THR A 47 8.24 11.14 -3.00
CA THR A 47 8.84 11.14 -4.34
C THR A 47 8.73 9.77 -5.02
N LEU A 48 8.59 8.72 -4.21
CA LEU A 48 8.55 7.33 -4.65
C LEU A 48 7.41 6.59 -3.94
N LEU A 49 6.47 6.10 -4.74
CA LEU A 49 5.33 5.31 -4.30
C LEU A 49 5.36 3.95 -4.98
N ILE A 50 4.96 2.90 -4.27
CA ILE A 50 4.68 1.60 -4.89
C ILE A 50 3.18 1.56 -5.13
N SER A 51 2.75 1.44 -6.39
CA SER A 51 1.32 1.28 -6.66
C SER A 51 0.85 -0.09 -6.20
N LEU A 52 -0.30 -0.11 -5.55
CA LEU A 52 -0.91 -1.32 -5.05
C LEU A 52 -2.12 -1.64 -5.92
N ASP A 53 -2.02 -2.72 -6.68
CA ASP A 53 -3.10 -3.21 -7.52
C ASP A 53 -3.77 -4.38 -6.83
N CYS A 54 -4.81 -4.04 -6.09
CA CYS A 54 -5.65 -4.98 -5.40
C CYS A 54 -7.08 -4.65 -5.82
N GLU A 55 -7.57 -5.39 -6.81
CA GLU A 55 -8.97 -5.30 -7.20
C GLU A 55 -9.84 -5.49 -5.96
N ASN A 56 -10.83 -4.60 -5.79
CA ASN A 56 -11.78 -4.63 -4.70
C ASN A 56 -11.16 -4.44 -3.29
N LEU A 57 -9.95 -3.89 -3.15
CA LEU A 57 -9.40 -3.61 -1.80
C LEU A 57 -10.32 -2.72 -0.98
N GLU A 58 -10.88 -1.69 -1.60
CA GLU A 58 -11.91 -0.85 -0.97
C GLU A 58 -13.07 -1.69 -0.46
N THR A 59 -13.69 -2.52 -1.30
CA THR A 59 -14.78 -3.42 -0.88
C THR A 59 -14.35 -4.40 0.21
N LEU A 60 -13.12 -4.93 0.18
CA LEU A 60 -12.59 -5.82 1.21
C LEU A 60 -12.42 -5.08 2.54
N LEU A 61 -11.98 -3.83 2.49
CA LEU A 61 -11.90 -2.98 3.67
C LEU A 61 -13.30 -2.58 4.16
N GLU A 62 -14.23 -2.21 3.27
CA GLU A 62 -15.62 -1.90 3.58
C GLU A 62 -16.38 -3.05 4.23
N SER A 63 -16.04 -4.30 3.88
CA SER A 63 -16.64 -5.49 4.51
C SER A 63 -16.31 -5.63 6.00
N HIS A 64 -15.39 -4.81 6.52
CA HIS A 64 -15.13 -4.68 7.95
C HIS A 64 -15.85 -3.44 8.47
N ASP A 65 -16.85 -3.63 9.35
CA ASP A 65 -17.71 -2.57 9.89
C ASP A 65 -16.92 -1.36 10.45
N ASP A 66 -15.75 -1.60 11.04
CA ASP A 66 -14.87 -0.57 11.63
C ASP A 66 -14.01 0.18 10.61
N LEU A 67 -13.82 -0.36 9.39
CA LEU A 67 -12.97 0.21 8.35
C LEU A 67 -13.78 0.93 7.26
N GLY A 68 -14.99 0.47 6.94
CA GLY A 68 -15.81 0.97 5.84
C GLY A 68 -16.27 2.42 5.95
N ALA A 69 -16.41 2.97 7.16
CA ALA A 69 -16.83 4.36 7.36
C ALA A 69 -15.79 5.42 6.89
N TRP A 70 -14.60 5.00 6.48
CA TRP A 70 -13.46 5.91 6.22
C TRP A 70 -12.95 5.90 4.77
N LEU A 71 -13.43 4.98 3.93
CA LEU A 71 -13.17 4.96 2.50
C LEU A 71 -14.08 6.00 1.81
N GLY A 72 -13.52 6.88 0.99
CA GLY A 72 -14.27 7.93 0.27
C GLY A 72 -14.33 9.31 0.95
N GLY A 73 -13.55 9.55 2.01
CA GLY A 73 -13.38 10.89 2.57
C GLY A 73 -12.62 11.83 1.63
N ASN A 74 -12.81 13.15 1.77
CA ASN A 74 -12.09 14.18 1.00
C ASN A 74 -10.57 14.25 1.30
N PHE A 75 -10.06 13.42 2.21
CA PHE A 75 -8.69 13.44 2.68
C PHE A 75 -8.05 12.06 2.54
N PRO A 76 -6.77 11.99 2.14
CA PRO A 76 -6.04 10.73 2.17
C PRO A 76 -5.90 10.25 3.61
N TYR A 77 -6.11 8.95 3.83
CA TYR A 77 -5.85 8.32 5.12
C TYR A 77 -4.68 7.36 5.02
N HIS A 78 -4.10 7.02 6.17
CA HIS A 78 -2.88 6.23 6.26
C HIS A 78 -2.95 5.21 7.39
N ASP A 79 -2.69 3.94 7.07
CA ASP A 79 -2.57 2.86 8.04
C ASP A 79 -1.24 2.14 7.90
N ARG A 80 -0.77 1.58 9.02
CA ARG A 80 0.33 0.64 8.98
C ARG A 80 -0.20 -0.71 8.49
N ILE A 81 0.49 -1.31 7.54
CA ILE A 81 0.18 -2.63 7.01
C ILE A 81 1.44 -3.52 6.94
N ASP A 82 1.19 -4.82 6.96
CA ASP A 82 2.13 -5.84 6.49
C ASP A 82 1.55 -6.51 5.25
N ILE A 83 2.37 -6.72 4.23
CA ILE A 83 1.93 -7.23 2.94
C ILE A 83 2.92 -8.23 2.37
N HIS A 84 2.39 -9.35 1.87
CA HIS A 84 3.14 -10.34 1.10
C HIS A 84 2.66 -10.26 -0.33
N ALA A 85 3.56 -9.94 -1.25
CA ALA A 85 3.16 -9.72 -2.64
C ALA A 85 4.27 -10.04 -3.65
N THR A 86 3.93 -10.06 -4.93
CA THR A 86 4.89 -10.05 -6.04
C THR A 86 5.09 -8.63 -6.56
N LEU A 87 6.35 -8.25 -6.70
CA LEU A 87 6.75 -6.96 -7.28
C LEU A 87 6.73 -7.03 -8.81
N GLY A 88 6.24 -5.99 -9.47
CA GLY A 88 6.27 -5.82 -10.91
C GLY A 88 6.65 -4.39 -11.30
N LEU A 89 6.66 -4.14 -12.61
CA LEU A 89 6.88 -2.81 -13.17
C LEU A 89 5.65 -1.94 -12.93
N GLY A 90 5.88 -0.74 -12.37
CA GLY A 90 4.85 0.27 -12.33
C GLY A 90 4.72 1.03 -13.64
N THR A 91 3.77 1.96 -13.69
CA THR A 91 3.31 2.61 -14.93
C THR A 91 3.93 3.97 -15.17
N THR A 92 4.61 4.55 -14.17
CA THR A 92 5.15 5.91 -14.26
C THR A 92 6.53 6.03 -13.62
N LYS A 93 7.28 7.09 -13.93
CA LYS A 93 8.57 7.36 -13.26
C LYS A 93 8.44 7.61 -11.75
N ARG A 94 7.28 8.07 -11.29
CA ARG A 94 6.97 8.29 -9.86
C ARG A 94 6.55 7.00 -9.15
N GLN A 95 6.05 6.03 -9.92
CA GLN A 95 5.67 4.69 -9.46
C GLN A 95 6.41 3.68 -10.33
N PRO A 96 7.74 3.56 -10.19
CA PRO A 96 8.52 2.63 -11.01
C PRO A 96 8.23 1.18 -10.63
N LEU A 97 7.62 0.95 -9.45
CA LEU A 97 7.29 -0.35 -8.89
C LEU A 97 5.78 -0.46 -8.62
N LYS A 98 5.27 -1.68 -8.77
CA LYS A 98 3.87 -2.04 -8.54
C LYS A 98 3.77 -3.40 -7.84
N LEU A 99 2.81 -3.57 -6.94
CA LEU A 99 2.43 -4.90 -6.43
C LEU A 99 1.40 -5.52 -7.36
N THR A 100 1.68 -6.73 -7.88
CA THR A 100 0.86 -7.37 -8.92
C THR A 100 0.13 -8.63 -8.46
N LYS A 101 0.58 -9.26 -7.36
CA LYS A 101 -0.09 -10.41 -6.74
C LYS A 101 0.06 -10.34 -5.25
N ILE A 102 -1.00 -10.01 -4.54
CA ILE A 102 -0.99 -9.87 -3.08
C ILE A 102 -1.53 -11.18 -2.51
N SER A 103 -0.70 -11.89 -1.75
CA SER A 103 -1.07 -13.16 -1.13
C SER A 103 -1.43 -13.04 0.35
N LYS A 104 -1.09 -11.92 0.98
CA LYS A 104 -1.46 -11.62 2.36
C LYS A 104 -1.48 -10.11 2.58
N LEU A 105 -2.50 -9.60 3.26
CA LEU A 105 -2.57 -8.20 3.67
C LEU A 105 -3.10 -8.10 5.10
N THR A 106 -2.30 -7.51 5.99
CA THR A 106 -2.65 -7.29 7.40
C THR A 106 -2.58 -5.81 7.70
N LEU A 107 -3.65 -5.25 8.27
CA LEU A 107 -3.77 -3.84 8.60
C LEU A 107 -3.77 -3.64 10.13
N TYR A 108 -3.06 -2.61 10.60
CA TYR A 108 -2.93 -2.26 12.00
C TYR A 108 -3.49 -0.87 12.23
N ARG A 109 -4.60 -0.78 12.95
CA ARG A 109 -5.31 0.48 13.21
C ARG A 109 -5.89 0.47 14.62
N TYR A 110 -5.74 1.56 15.36
CA TYR A 110 -6.28 1.72 16.73
C TYR A 110 -6.05 0.52 17.66
N ASN A 111 -4.83 -0.04 17.66
CA ASN A 111 -4.43 -1.24 18.42
C ASN A 111 -5.15 -2.54 18.03
N GLN A 112 -5.93 -2.53 16.95
CA GLN A 112 -6.56 -3.70 16.37
C GLN A 112 -5.78 -4.17 15.13
N ILE A 113 -5.93 -5.46 14.84
CA ILE A 113 -5.26 -6.14 13.73
C ILE A 113 -6.35 -6.74 12.84
N TYR A 114 -6.33 -6.36 11.57
CA TYR A 114 -7.29 -6.77 10.56
C TYR A 114 -6.60 -7.61 9.50
N LYS A 115 -7.07 -8.85 9.28
CA LYS A 115 -6.55 -9.73 8.22
C LYS A 115 -7.49 -9.62 7.02
N ILE A 116 -7.03 -8.92 5.99
CA ILE A 116 -7.85 -8.57 4.83
C ILE A 116 -7.79 -9.68 3.75
N LEU A 117 -6.60 -10.25 3.54
CA LEU A 117 -6.31 -11.34 2.59
C LEU A 117 -5.37 -12.37 3.23
#